data_AF-A0A972D456-F1
#
_entry.id   AF-A0A972D456-F1
#
_cell.length_a   1.000
_cell.length_b   1.000
_cell.length_c   1.000
_cell.angle_alpha   90.00
_cell.angle_beta   90.00
_cell.angle_gamma   90.00
#
_symmetry.space_group_name_H-M   'P 1'
#
loop_
_entity.id
_entity.type
_entity.pdbx_description
1 polymer ?
#
loop_
_entity_poly.entity_id
_entity_poly.type
_entity_poly.pdbx_seq_one_letter_code
_entity_poly.pdbx_strand_id
1 'polypeptide(L)'
;MRHPAFPIFTGMLCLFLFVLICPSKAALAATDSYYSWESFPIAPGGLVVVEAAFHNVEVKFSSGPDVEVEVRMEITAPSKQNVQRLIDEYTPVFTAKEDLIRIRATHDKYLNFLGPLRLSGTIKLTVPSETNLEIKTASGNCSFHEVYAETITVSTASGNISFSGTVLSFAAHTASGDIRAEFIEPAASVEAHSASGDIQITGPVEKGKLHNISGEIKMHGLHGGTINASTVSGNLSASWEAVTEQTILSAETVSGSIRFFFPEDAKIAGEINTKTGRIEADFPGKYSNKAKFFTLQEQDANVQVTASSVSGSIYLLARGERSFFPKETPKKDETLVDELKSHRPPASPPAAILNLYCYEKMLTPGLKFRLGADVYATGNIEYSYRERDLTLQLGAVYLFPYDSRFLSFYGGGGAQFSTEQGFQCPYIVVGANFFFLFYELVYPWEINMSPRTRFGLKIDF
;
A
#
# COMPACT_ATOMS: atom_id res chain seq x y z
N MET A 1 79.27 -19.31 33.24
CA MET A 1 78.91 -18.41 34.36
C MET A 1 77.78 -17.50 33.90
N ARG A 2 76.70 -17.44 34.69
CA ARG A 2 75.63 -16.41 34.78
C ARG A 2 74.77 -16.10 33.52
N HIS A 3 73.50 -16.50 33.61
CA HIS A 3 72.31 -15.88 32.97
C HIS A 3 72.13 -14.40 33.41
N PRO A 4 71.33 -13.52 32.74
CA PRO A 4 70.06 -13.83 32.07
C PRO A 4 69.77 -13.14 30.72
N ALA A 5 68.74 -13.62 30.02
CA ALA A 5 68.09 -12.95 28.91
C ALA A 5 66.56 -13.07 29.06
N PHE A 6 65.86 -11.93 29.03
CA PHE A 6 64.42 -11.72 28.77
C PHE A 6 64.16 -10.19 28.84
N PRO A 7 63.07 -9.63 28.29
CA PRO A 7 62.14 -10.07 27.22
C PRO A 7 62.14 -9.06 26.04
N ILE A 8 61.38 -9.26 24.95
CA ILE A 8 60.12 -8.52 24.66
C ILE A 8 59.59 -8.91 23.25
N PHE A 9 58.26 -8.95 23.13
CA PHE A 9 57.40 -9.01 21.93
C PHE A 9 57.20 -10.35 21.19
N THR A 10 56.28 -11.16 21.71
CA THR A 10 55.43 -12.09 20.96
C THR A 10 54.08 -11.42 20.67
N GLY A 11 53.74 -11.30 19.39
CA GLY A 11 52.41 -10.88 18.96
C GLY A 11 52.38 -10.61 17.46
N MET A 12 51.44 -11.24 16.76
CA MET A 12 51.07 -10.99 15.35
C MET A 12 51.77 -11.87 14.29
N LEU A 13 51.45 -13.17 14.30
CA LEU A 13 51.52 -13.99 13.10
C LEU A 13 50.53 -15.18 13.19
N CYS A 14 49.24 -14.95 12.94
CA CYS A 14 48.24 -15.95 12.54
C CYS A 14 46.86 -15.29 12.31
N LEU A 15 46.69 -14.49 11.25
CA LEU A 15 45.35 -14.20 10.74
C LEU A 15 45.33 -13.68 9.28
N PHE A 16 46.22 -14.16 8.41
CA PHE A 16 46.26 -13.74 7.00
C PHE A 16 46.47 -14.90 6.00
N LEU A 17 45.94 -16.09 6.32
CA LEU A 17 45.92 -17.20 5.38
C LEU A 17 44.71 -18.12 5.58
N PHE A 18 43.50 -17.55 5.46
CA PHE A 18 42.24 -18.31 5.36
C PHE A 18 41.27 -17.65 4.36
N VAL A 19 41.80 -17.25 3.19
CA VAL A 19 41.00 -16.66 2.07
C VAL A 19 41.03 -17.54 0.81
N LEU A 20 41.64 -18.72 0.81
CA LEU A 20 41.63 -19.59 -0.36
C LEU A 20 41.24 -21.01 0.01
N ILE A 21 40.18 -21.49 -0.66
CA ILE A 21 39.55 -22.81 -0.58
C ILE A 21 38.52 -22.95 0.56
N CYS A 22 37.51 -22.08 0.59
CA CYS A 22 36.17 -22.63 0.77
C CYS A 22 35.72 -23.04 -0.63
N PRO A 23 35.55 -24.32 -0.97
CA PRO A 23 34.70 -24.62 -2.11
C PRO A 23 33.39 -23.96 -1.75
N SER A 24 32.94 -23.02 -2.58
CA SER A 24 31.53 -22.69 -2.67
C SER A 24 30.84 -24.01 -2.97
N LYS A 25 30.51 -24.76 -1.91
CA LYS A 25 29.40 -25.69 -1.95
C LYS A 25 28.26 -24.77 -2.33
N ALA A 26 27.96 -24.72 -3.63
CA ALA A 26 26.63 -24.42 -4.07
C ALA A 26 25.79 -25.34 -3.18
N ALA A 27 25.19 -24.76 -2.13
CA ALA A 27 24.22 -25.49 -1.34
C ALA A 27 23.19 -25.88 -2.39
N LEU A 28 23.20 -27.16 -2.78
CA LEU A 28 22.25 -27.71 -3.72
C LEU A 28 20.90 -27.43 -3.07
N ALA A 29 20.23 -26.38 -3.56
CA ALA A 29 18.92 -26.05 -3.07
C ALA A 29 18.05 -27.26 -3.37
N ALA A 30 17.48 -27.84 -2.32
CA ALA A 30 16.52 -28.91 -2.46
C ALA A 30 15.18 -28.26 -2.81
N THR A 31 14.46 -28.88 -3.73
CA THR A 31 13.07 -28.53 -4.05
C THR A 31 12.21 -29.76 -3.80
N ASP A 32 11.05 -29.56 -3.20
CA ASP A 32 10.02 -30.58 -3.09
C ASP A 32 8.64 -29.93 -3.18
N SER A 33 7.62 -30.75 -3.43
CA SER A 33 6.25 -30.31 -3.69
C SER A 33 5.24 -31.02 -2.81
N TYR A 34 4.19 -30.31 -2.44
CA TYR A 34 3.02 -30.84 -1.75
C TYR A 34 1.78 -30.71 -2.63
N TYR A 35 0.94 -31.74 -2.58
CA TYR A 35 -0.34 -31.78 -3.26
C TYR A 35 -1.40 -32.37 -2.34
N SER A 36 -2.55 -31.71 -2.23
CA SER A 36 -3.77 -32.29 -1.67
C SER A 36 -4.99 -31.86 -2.45
N TRP A 37 -6.01 -32.71 -2.41
CA TRP A 37 -7.34 -32.44 -2.92
C TRP A 37 -8.35 -32.97 -1.91
N GLU A 38 -9.28 -32.12 -1.49
CA GLU A 38 -10.33 -32.43 -0.53
C GLU A 38 -11.66 -31.89 -1.04
N SER A 39 -12.76 -32.55 -0.67
CA SER A 39 -14.12 -32.09 -1.00
C SER A 39 -15.00 -32.14 0.25
N PHE A 40 -15.74 -31.06 0.49
CA PHE A 40 -16.58 -30.90 1.67
C PHE A 40 -17.97 -30.41 1.27
N PRO A 41 -19.06 -31.04 1.75
CA PRO A 41 -20.40 -30.48 1.58
C PRO A 41 -20.54 -29.19 2.40
N ILE A 42 -21.28 -28.21 1.89
CA ILE A 42 -21.62 -26.99 2.61
C ILE A 42 -23.11 -26.65 2.46
N ALA A 43 -23.73 -26.19 3.53
CA ALA A 43 -25.09 -25.66 3.46
C ALA A 43 -25.13 -24.36 2.61
N PRO A 44 -26.21 -24.11 1.86
CA PRO A 44 -26.38 -22.84 1.16
C PRO A 44 -26.30 -21.65 2.13
N GLY A 45 -25.60 -20.59 1.74
CA GLY A 45 -25.26 -19.44 2.59
C GLY A 45 -24.05 -19.66 3.50
N GLY A 46 -23.45 -20.86 3.50
CA GLY A 46 -22.29 -21.19 4.34
C GLY A 46 -21.05 -20.36 4.01
N LEU A 47 -20.11 -20.30 4.96
CA LEU A 47 -18.90 -19.49 4.88
C LEU A 47 -17.67 -20.37 4.64
N VAL A 48 -16.87 -20.03 3.63
CA VAL A 48 -15.52 -20.58 3.43
C VAL A 48 -14.49 -19.54 3.82
N VAL A 49 -13.65 -19.89 4.80
CA VAL A 49 -12.56 -19.06 5.31
C VAL A 49 -11.23 -19.65 4.86
N VAL A 50 -10.41 -18.86 4.15
CA VAL A 50 -9.04 -19.22 3.78
C VAL A 50 -8.07 -18.31 4.50
N GLU A 51 -7.14 -18.89 5.25
CA GLU A 51 -6.00 -18.20 5.84
C GLU A 51 -4.73 -18.81 5.23
N ALA A 52 -3.97 -18.02 4.47
CA ALA A 52 -2.79 -18.48 3.76
C ALA A 52 -1.56 -17.59 4.05
N ALA A 53 -0.37 -18.16 4.04
CA ALA A 53 0.85 -17.37 4.18
C ALA A 53 1.26 -16.73 2.85
N PHE A 54 1.53 -17.54 1.83
CA PHE A 54 2.07 -17.07 0.54
C PHE A 54 1.29 -17.58 -0.68
N HIS A 55 0.24 -18.37 -0.45
CA HIS A 55 -0.49 -19.04 -1.51
C HIS A 55 -1.31 -18.05 -2.33
N ASN A 56 -1.21 -18.15 -3.66
CA ASN A 56 -2.23 -17.60 -4.54
C ASN A 56 -3.55 -18.34 -4.27
N VAL A 57 -4.66 -17.62 -4.27
CA VAL A 57 -5.99 -18.18 -4.07
C VAL A 57 -6.79 -17.95 -5.35
N GLU A 58 -7.18 -19.03 -6.02
CA GLU A 58 -8.02 -18.98 -7.21
C GLU A 58 -9.40 -19.53 -6.85
N VAL A 59 -10.46 -18.76 -7.10
CA VAL A 59 -11.84 -19.15 -6.81
C VAL A 59 -12.63 -19.26 -8.10
N LYS A 60 -13.34 -20.37 -8.24
CA LYS A 60 -14.27 -20.66 -9.33
C LYS A 60 -15.60 -21.16 -8.77
N PHE A 61 -16.66 -20.97 -9.54
CA PHE A 61 -17.99 -21.47 -9.24
C PHE A 61 -18.20 -22.90 -9.79
N SER A 62 -19.00 -23.72 -9.10
CA SER A 62 -19.59 -24.95 -9.63
C SER A 62 -21.06 -25.09 -9.28
N SER A 63 -21.79 -25.85 -10.10
CA SER A 63 -23.19 -26.24 -9.83
C SER A 63 -23.34 -27.36 -8.79
N GLY A 64 -22.24 -27.86 -8.24
CA GLY A 64 -22.25 -28.91 -7.23
C GLY A 64 -22.58 -28.35 -5.83
N PRO A 65 -22.96 -29.20 -4.88
CA PRO A 65 -23.21 -28.78 -3.49
C PRO A 65 -21.91 -28.70 -2.65
N ASP A 66 -20.80 -29.22 -3.18
CA ASP A 66 -19.56 -29.37 -2.44
C ASP A 66 -18.57 -28.26 -2.76
N VAL A 67 -17.80 -27.89 -1.75
CA VAL A 67 -16.59 -27.07 -1.89
C VAL A 67 -15.41 -28.00 -2.13
N GLU A 68 -14.83 -27.90 -3.32
CA GLU A 68 -13.60 -28.61 -3.65
C GLU A 68 -12.40 -27.71 -3.41
N VAL A 69 -11.37 -28.26 -2.76
CA VAL A 69 -10.15 -27.53 -2.41
C VAL A 69 -8.95 -28.30 -2.94
N GLU A 70 -8.22 -27.69 -3.87
CA GLU A 70 -6.95 -28.21 -4.39
C GLU A 70 -5.80 -27.34 -3.87
N VAL A 71 -4.84 -27.94 -3.16
CA VAL A 71 -3.65 -27.23 -2.66
C VAL A 71 -2.41 -27.77 -3.34
N ARG A 72 -1.64 -26.87 -3.94
CA ARG A 72 -0.32 -27.15 -4.54
C ARG A 72 0.71 -26.26 -3.87
N MET A 73 1.82 -26.83 -3.42
CA MET A 73 2.98 -26.06 -2.95
C MET A 73 4.26 -26.57 -3.59
N GLU A 74 5.18 -25.67 -3.86
CA GLU A 74 6.57 -25.96 -4.25
C GLU A 74 7.49 -25.14 -3.36
N ILE A 75 8.42 -25.82 -2.68
CA ILE A 75 9.31 -25.20 -1.69
C ILE A 75 10.75 -25.51 -2.07
N THR A 76 11.55 -24.46 -2.25
CA THR A 76 13.00 -24.56 -2.46
C THR A 76 13.74 -23.98 -1.27
N ALA A 77 14.59 -24.79 -0.63
CA ALA A 77 15.42 -24.38 0.50
C ALA A 77 16.82 -25.03 0.46
N PRO A 78 17.82 -24.52 1.21
CA PRO A 78 19.21 -25.00 1.13
C PRO A 78 19.47 -26.46 1.54
N SER A 79 18.51 -27.16 2.13
CA SER A 79 18.64 -28.57 2.50
C SER A 79 17.29 -29.28 2.41
N LYS A 80 17.30 -30.60 2.15
CA LYS A 80 16.08 -31.42 2.14
C LYS A 80 15.33 -31.38 3.48
N GLN A 81 16.05 -31.32 4.59
CA GLN A 81 15.45 -31.20 5.93
C GLN A 81 14.70 -29.88 6.10
N ASN A 82 15.24 -28.76 5.58
CA ASN A 82 14.56 -27.48 5.62
C ASN A 82 13.31 -27.49 4.74
N VAL A 83 13.37 -28.11 3.57
CA VAL A 83 12.20 -28.27 2.69
C VAL A 83 11.11 -29.08 3.40
N GLN A 84 11.44 -30.24 3.94
CA GLN A 84 10.46 -31.08 4.65
C GLN A 84 9.83 -30.34 5.83
N ARG A 85 10.64 -29.66 6.65
CA ARG A 85 10.16 -28.85 7.77
C ARG A 85 9.16 -27.78 7.32
N LEU A 86 9.44 -27.11 6.20
CA LEU A 86 8.56 -26.07 5.66
C LEU A 86 7.28 -26.68 5.06
N ILE A 87 7.36 -27.82 4.37
CA ILE A 87 6.16 -28.55 3.91
C ILE A 87 5.27 -28.90 5.11
N ASP A 88 5.84 -29.49 6.15
CA ASP A 88 5.09 -29.88 7.34
C ASP A 88 4.49 -28.65 8.06
N GLU A 89 5.22 -27.53 8.09
CA GLU A 89 4.81 -26.27 8.73
C GLU A 89 3.67 -25.55 8.00
N TYR A 90 3.64 -25.63 6.66
CA TYR A 90 2.65 -24.97 5.81
C TYR A 90 1.58 -25.93 5.25
N THR A 91 1.62 -27.21 5.62
CA THR A 91 0.57 -28.17 5.25
C THR A 91 -0.79 -27.64 5.72
N PRO A 92 -1.77 -27.51 4.82
CA PRO A 92 -3.07 -26.94 5.15
C PRO A 92 -3.81 -27.81 6.18
N VAL A 93 -4.42 -27.15 7.16
CA VAL A 93 -5.37 -27.76 8.09
C VAL A 93 -6.78 -27.41 7.65
N PHE A 94 -7.60 -28.43 7.44
CA PHE A 94 -9.00 -28.30 7.06
C PHE A 94 -9.91 -28.51 8.28
N THR A 95 -10.85 -27.62 8.50
CA THR A 95 -11.90 -27.74 9.52
C THR A 95 -13.25 -27.52 8.86
N ALA A 96 -14.04 -28.58 8.70
CA ALA A 96 -15.35 -28.53 8.07
C ALA A 96 -16.47 -28.75 9.11
N LYS A 97 -17.47 -27.88 9.04
CA LYS A 97 -18.77 -27.95 9.73
C LYS A 97 -19.87 -27.72 8.70
N GLU A 98 -21.13 -27.91 9.09
CA GLU A 98 -22.28 -27.77 8.16
C GLU A 98 -22.35 -26.39 7.46
N ASP A 99 -21.98 -25.31 8.16
CA ASP A 99 -22.10 -23.92 7.72
C ASP A 99 -20.74 -23.20 7.56
N LEU A 100 -19.64 -23.85 7.91
CA LEU A 100 -18.32 -23.24 7.96
C LEU A 100 -17.23 -24.23 7.51
N ILE A 101 -16.49 -23.85 6.49
CA ILE A 101 -15.25 -24.53 6.09
C ILE A 101 -14.10 -23.57 6.33
N ARG A 102 -13.13 -23.96 7.15
CA ARG A 102 -11.90 -23.19 7.37
C ARG A 102 -10.70 -23.95 6.84
N ILE A 103 -9.92 -23.28 5.98
CA ILE A 103 -8.69 -23.77 5.37
C ILE A 103 -7.55 -22.90 5.88
N ARG A 104 -6.65 -23.47 6.68
CA ARG A 104 -5.54 -22.73 7.29
C ARG A 104 -4.19 -23.28 6.81
N ALA A 105 -3.49 -22.50 5.99
CA ALA A 105 -2.15 -22.74 5.47
C ALA A 105 -1.18 -21.62 5.90
N THR A 106 -1.15 -21.35 7.19
CA THR A 106 -0.33 -20.32 7.87
C THR A 106 0.39 -20.92 9.06
N HIS A 107 1.50 -20.32 9.48
CA HIS A 107 2.18 -20.67 10.73
C HIS A 107 2.46 -19.43 11.59
N ASP A 108 2.38 -19.56 12.91
CA ASP A 108 2.47 -18.43 13.86
C ASP A 108 3.91 -17.97 14.15
N LYS A 109 4.93 -18.65 13.59
CA LYS A 109 6.34 -18.34 13.85
C LYS A 109 6.93 -17.48 12.74
N TYR A 110 7.65 -16.43 13.13
CA TYR A 110 8.48 -15.66 12.21
C TYR A 110 9.54 -16.56 11.56
N LEU A 111 9.61 -16.49 10.24
CA LEU A 111 10.55 -17.28 9.46
C LEU A 111 11.98 -16.75 9.66
N ASN A 112 12.66 -17.25 10.69
CA ASN A 112 14.07 -16.94 10.93
C ASN A 112 14.95 -17.80 10.02
N PHE A 113 15.10 -17.39 8.75
CA PHE A 113 15.93 -18.11 7.80
C PHE A 113 16.95 -17.19 7.10
N LEU A 114 18.24 -17.54 7.23
CA LEU A 114 19.34 -16.95 6.45
C LEU A 114 19.68 -17.89 5.28
N GLY A 115 19.33 -17.50 4.06
CA GLY A 115 19.68 -18.22 2.82
C GLY A 115 18.65 -18.03 1.71
N PRO A 116 18.92 -18.51 0.48
CA PRO A 116 17.96 -18.45 -0.62
C PRO A 116 16.76 -19.34 -0.31
N LEU A 117 15.58 -18.74 -0.24
CA LEU A 117 14.30 -19.40 0.00
C LEU A 117 13.33 -19.01 -1.10
N ARG A 118 12.66 -20.00 -1.69
CA ARG A 118 11.55 -19.77 -2.62
C ARG A 118 10.36 -20.59 -2.16
N LEU A 119 9.27 -19.90 -1.84
CA LEU A 119 7.99 -20.49 -1.49
C LEU A 119 7.01 -20.15 -2.61
N SER A 120 6.37 -21.16 -3.18
CA SER A 120 5.29 -20.98 -4.14
C SER A 120 4.13 -21.89 -3.73
N GLY A 121 2.91 -21.37 -3.83
CA GLY A 121 1.73 -22.14 -3.49
C GLY A 121 0.49 -21.61 -4.18
N THR A 122 -0.47 -22.50 -4.41
CA THR A 122 -1.77 -22.18 -4.97
C THR A 122 -2.84 -22.99 -4.26
N ILE A 123 -3.89 -22.33 -3.80
CA ILE A 123 -5.11 -22.92 -3.28
C ILE A 123 -6.19 -22.61 -4.31
N LYS A 124 -6.71 -23.64 -4.97
CA LYS A 124 -7.86 -23.50 -5.86
C LYS A 124 -9.11 -23.93 -5.13
N LEU A 125 -10.11 -23.08 -5.14
CA LEU A 125 -11.42 -23.31 -4.57
C LEU A 125 -12.45 -23.39 -5.68
N THR A 126 -13.21 -24.48 -5.68
CA THR A 126 -14.43 -24.58 -6.47
C THR A 126 -15.61 -24.54 -5.50
N VAL A 127 -16.46 -23.53 -5.57
CA VAL A 127 -17.53 -23.28 -4.58
C VAL A 127 -18.93 -23.19 -5.22
N PRO A 128 -19.99 -23.59 -4.50
CA PRO A 128 -21.38 -23.35 -4.91
C PRO A 128 -21.77 -21.85 -4.96
N SER A 129 -22.83 -21.49 -5.69
CA SER A 129 -23.28 -20.10 -5.98
C SER A 129 -23.81 -19.30 -4.79
N GLU A 130 -24.04 -19.96 -3.65
CA GLU A 130 -24.56 -19.34 -2.43
C GLU A 130 -23.51 -19.39 -1.31
N THR A 131 -22.23 -19.39 -1.67
CA THR A 131 -21.14 -19.51 -0.70
C THR A 131 -20.55 -18.15 -0.38
N ASN A 132 -20.51 -17.81 0.91
CA ASN A 132 -19.81 -16.63 1.40
C ASN A 132 -18.30 -16.91 1.52
N LEU A 133 -17.47 -15.94 1.20
CA LEU A 133 -16.02 -16.12 1.16
C LEU A 133 -15.28 -15.10 2.03
N GLU A 134 -14.39 -15.59 2.88
CA GLU A 134 -13.41 -14.76 3.60
C GLU A 134 -12.00 -15.27 3.30
N ILE A 135 -11.19 -14.49 2.58
CA ILE A 135 -9.85 -14.89 2.17
C ILE A 135 -8.82 -13.92 2.75
N LYS A 136 -7.83 -14.46 3.46
CA LYS A 136 -6.70 -13.74 4.04
C LYS A 136 -5.41 -14.38 3.59
N THR A 137 -4.52 -13.60 2.97
CA THR A 137 -3.19 -14.06 2.59
C THR A 137 -2.14 -13.00 2.91
N ALA A 138 -0.88 -13.35 3.16
CA ALA A 138 0.14 -12.30 3.37
C ALA A 138 0.65 -11.75 2.03
N SER A 139 0.96 -12.63 1.07
CA SER A 139 1.60 -12.21 -0.19
C SER A 139 0.97 -12.79 -1.46
N GLY A 140 0.02 -13.71 -1.32
CA GLY A 140 -0.60 -14.35 -2.48
C GLY A 140 -1.55 -13.43 -3.23
N ASN A 141 -1.66 -13.63 -4.54
CA ASN A 141 -2.70 -13.00 -5.35
C ASN A 141 -4.02 -13.74 -5.14
N CYS A 142 -5.14 -13.02 -5.17
CA CYS A 142 -6.48 -13.60 -5.09
C CYS A 142 -7.23 -13.31 -6.39
N SER A 143 -7.69 -14.35 -7.07
CA SER A 143 -8.47 -14.21 -8.30
C SER A 143 -9.81 -14.95 -8.20
N PHE A 144 -10.87 -14.26 -8.59
CA PHE A 144 -12.24 -14.77 -8.63
C PHE A 144 -12.73 -14.65 -10.07
N HIS A 145 -13.20 -15.76 -10.63
CA HIS A 145 -13.67 -15.81 -12.02
C HIS A 145 -15.09 -16.33 -12.07
N GLU A 146 -16.00 -15.51 -12.60
CA GLU A 146 -17.43 -15.84 -12.80
C GLU A 146 -18.08 -16.34 -11.50
N VAL A 147 -17.78 -15.66 -10.39
CA VAL A 147 -18.26 -16.04 -9.05
C VAL A 147 -19.60 -15.39 -8.77
N TYR A 148 -20.50 -16.15 -8.15
CA TYR A 148 -21.78 -15.69 -7.61
C TYR A 148 -21.74 -15.95 -6.11
N ALA A 149 -21.88 -14.90 -5.31
CA ALA A 149 -21.85 -14.98 -3.84
C ALA A 149 -22.66 -13.84 -3.23
N GLU A 150 -23.12 -13.98 -2.00
CA GLU A 150 -23.74 -12.86 -1.28
C GLU A 150 -22.65 -11.92 -0.74
N THR A 151 -21.64 -12.48 -0.06
CA THR A 151 -20.55 -11.70 0.53
C THR A 151 -19.18 -12.28 0.19
N ILE A 152 -18.26 -11.38 -0.20
CA ILE A 152 -16.85 -11.70 -0.39
C ILE A 152 -16.02 -10.66 0.36
N THR A 153 -15.17 -11.15 1.28
CA THR A 153 -14.15 -10.34 1.95
C THR A 153 -12.77 -10.91 1.63
N VAL A 154 -11.89 -10.08 1.09
CA VAL A 154 -10.53 -10.49 0.71
C VAL A 154 -9.50 -9.49 1.21
N SER A 155 -8.48 -10.00 1.89
CA SER A 155 -7.39 -9.20 2.45
C SER A 155 -6.04 -9.82 2.12
N THR A 156 -5.13 -8.99 1.62
CA THR A 156 -3.73 -9.37 1.39
C THR A 156 -2.78 -8.28 1.84
N ALA A 157 -1.52 -8.58 2.20
CA ALA A 157 -0.57 -7.50 2.47
C ALA A 157 0.02 -6.96 1.16
N SER A 158 0.44 -7.86 0.27
CA SER A 158 1.20 -7.48 -0.94
C SER A 158 0.64 -8.04 -2.25
N GLY A 159 -0.34 -8.94 -2.20
CA GLY A 159 -0.90 -9.55 -3.40
C GLY A 159 -1.89 -8.63 -4.12
N ASN A 160 -2.11 -8.94 -5.40
CA ASN A 160 -3.17 -8.33 -6.20
C ASN A 160 -4.50 -9.07 -5.98
N ILE A 161 -5.60 -8.33 -6.04
CA ILE A 161 -6.96 -8.86 -5.94
C ILE A 161 -7.65 -8.61 -7.29
N SER A 162 -8.17 -9.66 -7.91
CA SER A 162 -8.92 -9.60 -9.17
C SER A 162 -10.26 -10.28 -9.01
N PHE A 163 -11.36 -9.56 -9.18
CA PHE A 163 -12.72 -10.08 -9.10
C PHE A 163 -13.46 -9.84 -10.42
N SER A 164 -14.19 -10.86 -10.88
CA SER A 164 -15.17 -10.75 -11.97
C SER A 164 -16.35 -11.66 -11.65
N GLY A 165 -17.56 -11.09 -11.56
CA GLY A 165 -18.76 -11.85 -11.23
C GLY A 165 -19.89 -10.99 -10.65
N THR A 166 -20.78 -11.63 -9.90
CA THR A 166 -21.93 -11.01 -9.22
C THR A 166 -21.83 -11.21 -7.72
N VAL A 167 -21.89 -10.13 -6.95
CA VAL A 167 -21.85 -10.17 -5.49
C VAL A 167 -22.63 -9.01 -4.90
N LEU A 168 -23.34 -9.25 -3.80
CA LEU A 168 -24.11 -8.21 -3.11
C LEU A 168 -23.20 -7.27 -2.30
N SER A 169 -22.26 -7.85 -1.53
CA SER A 169 -21.28 -7.11 -0.73
C SER A 169 -19.86 -7.58 -0.97
N PHE A 170 -19.01 -6.69 -1.47
CA PHE A 170 -17.60 -6.94 -1.74
C PHE A 170 -16.69 -6.05 -0.90
N ALA A 171 -15.76 -6.64 -0.17
CA ALA A 171 -14.73 -5.94 0.58
C ALA A 171 -13.33 -6.43 0.17
N ALA A 172 -12.47 -5.53 -0.30
CA ALA A 172 -11.12 -5.84 -0.72
C ALA A 172 -10.09 -4.92 -0.08
N HIS A 173 -9.08 -5.52 0.56
CA HIS A 173 -8.02 -4.78 1.25
C HIS A 173 -6.65 -5.29 0.84
N THR A 174 -5.76 -4.36 0.47
CA THR A 174 -4.35 -4.66 0.25
C THR A 174 -3.47 -3.54 0.77
N ALA A 175 -2.22 -3.79 1.16
CA ALA A 175 -1.30 -2.70 1.45
C ALA A 175 -0.65 -2.22 0.16
N SER A 176 -0.09 -3.14 -0.63
CA SER A 176 0.77 -2.78 -1.77
C SER A 176 0.28 -3.26 -3.13
N GLY A 177 -0.69 -4.16 -3.18
CA GLY A 177 -1.19 -4.70 -4.45
C GLY A 177 -2.28 -3.86 -5.09
N ASP A 178 -2.60 -4.21 -6.33
CA ASP A 178 -3.71 -3.63 -7.07
C ASP A 178 -5.02 -4.36 -6.76
N ILE A 179 -6.13 -3.63 -6.76
CA ILE A 179 -7.49 -4.18 -6.70
C ILE A 179 -8.16 -3.91 -8.05
N ARG A 180 -8.61 -4.97 -8.72
CA ARG A 180 -9.43 -4.90 -9.94
C ARG A 180 -10.72 -5.67 -9.67
N ALA A 181 -11.88 -5.03 -9.74
CA ALA A 181 -13.16 -5.69 -9.57
C ALA A 181 -14.12 -5.31 -10.69
N GLU A 182 -14.70 -6.31 -11.33
CA GLU A 182 -15.70 -6.18 -12.39
C GLU A 182 -17.01 -6.82 -11.92
N PHE A 183 -18.05 -6.00 -11.81
CA PHE A 183 -19.38 -6.39 -11.38
C PHE A 183 -20.30 -6.49 -12.59
N ILE A 184 -20.87 -7.68 -12.80
CA ILE A 184 -21.79 -7.95 -13.91
C ILE A 184 -23.18 -7.39 -13.60
N GLU A 185 -23.62 -7.53 -12.35
CA GLU A 185 -24.88 -6.99 -11.82
C GLU A 185 -24.61 -5.95 -10.72
N PRO A 186 -25.60 -5.11 -10.36
CA PRO A 186 -25.43 -4.10 -9.32
C PRO A 186 -24.97 -4.68 -7.99
N ALA A 187 -23.78 -4.25 -7.55
CA ALA A 187 -23.29 -4.54 -6.20
C ALA A 187 -23.87 -3.54 -5.21
N ALA A 188 -24.57 -4.02 -4.17
CA ALA A 188 -25.18 -3.15 -3.16
C ALA A 188 -24.14 -2.42 -2.30
N SER A 189 -22.99 -3.05 -2.04
CA SER A 189 -21.89 -2.45 -1.28
C SER A 189 -20.52 -2.91 -1.77
N VAL A 190 -19.64 -1.95 -2.03
CA VAL A 190 -18.25 -2.17 -2.44
C VAL A 190 -17.33 -1.34 -1.55
N GLU A 191 -16.46 -2.01 -0.79
CA GLU A 191 -15.39 -1.39 -0.01
C GLU A 191 -14.03 -1.83 -0.57
N ALA A 192 -13.19 -0.87 -0.97
CA ALA A 192 -11.84 -1.19 -1.47
C ALA A 192 -10.80 -0.26 -0.87
N HIS A 193 -9.75 -0.85 -0.28
CA HIS A 193 -8.66 -0.14 0.36
C HIS A 193 -7.31 -0.62 -0.15
N SER A 194 -6.47 0.31 -0.61
CA SER A 194 -5.06 0.06 -0.90
C SER A 194 -4.19 1.15 -0.28
N ALA A 195 -2.97 0.86 0.15
CA ALA A 195 -2.04 1.94 0.54
C ALA A 195 -1.32 2.48 -0.71
N SER A 196 -0.76 1.61 -1.55
CA SER A 196 0.07 2.04 -2.68
C SER A 196 -0.30 1.50 -4.06
N GLY A 197 -1.09 0.43 -4.16
CA GLY A 197 -1.51 -0.09 -5.47
C GLY A 197 -2.76 0.62 -6.00
N ASP A 198 -3.10 0.38 -7.26
CA ASP A 198 -4.23 1.02 -7.92
C ASP A 198 -5.54 0.29 -7.59
N ILE A 199 -6.65 1.03 -7.56
CA ILE A 199 -8.00 0.48 -7.38
C ILE A 199 -8.79 0.76 -8.65
N GLN A 200 -9.27 -0.29 -9.31
CA GLN A 200 -10.12 -0.21 -10.48
C GLN A 200 -11.40 -0.99 -10.25
N ILE A 201 -12.53 -0.28 -10.30
CA ILE A 201 -13.87 -0.84 -10.16
C ILE A 201 -14.63 -0.62 -11.48
N THR A 202 -15.21 -1.67 -12.03
CA THR A 202 -16.03 -1.62 -13.24
C THR A 202 -17.40 -2.24 -12.94
N GLY A 203 -18.47 -1.58 -13.38
CA GLY A 203 -19.84 -2.07 -13.28
C GLY A 203 -20.70 -1.25 -12.31
N PRO A 204 -22.01 -1.54 -12.26
CA PRO A 204 -22.94 -0.82 -11.41
C PRO A 204 -22.67 -1.08 -9.92
N VAL A 205 -22.57 0.00 -9.15
CA VAL A 205 -22.33 -0.04 -7.70
C VAL A 205 -23.29 0.93 -7.02
N GLU A 206 -24.08 0.45 -6.06
CA GLU A 206 -25.02 1.28 -5.32
C GLU A 206 -24.33 2.08 -4.20
N LYS A 207 -23.41 1.44 -3.46
CA LYS A 207 -22.62 2.10 -2.41
C LYS A 207 -21.16 1.73 -2.56
N GLY A 208 -20.33 2.72 -2.86
CA GLY A 208 -18.89 2.55 -3.00
C GLY A 208 -18.14 3.33 -1.92
N LYS A 209 -17.21 2.67 -1.22
CA LYS A 209 -16.26 3.30 -0.31
C LYS A 209 -14.85 2.90 -0.70
N LEU A 210 -14.11 3.85 -1.27
CA LEU A 210 -12.79 3.61 -1.84
C LEU A 210 -11.76 4.49 -1.14
N HIS A 211 -10.67 3.89 -0.68
CA HIS A 211 -9.59 4.60 -0.03
C HIS A 211 -8.23 4.18 -0.57
N ASN A 212 -7.43 5.17 -0.91
CA ASN A 212 -6.04 5.00 -1.31
C ASN A 212 -5.14 5.98 -0.55
N ILE A 213 -3.82 5.79 -0.59
CA ILE A 213 -2.85 6.83 -0.20
C ILE A 213 -2.13 7.36 -1.45
N SER A 214 -1.51 6.49 -2.27
CA SER A 214 -0.70 6.93 -3.42
C SER A 214 -1.08 6.42 -4.81
N GLY A 215 -1.80 5.31 -4.92
CA GLY A 215 -2.29 4.74 -6.17
C GLY A 215 -3.52 5.47 -6.71
N GLU A 216 -3.85 5.19 -7.97
CA GLU A 216 -5.00 5.75 -8.67
C GLU A 216 -6.29 5.00 -8.32
N ILE A 217 -7.41 5.72 -8.19
CA ILE A 217 -8.75 5.13 -8.10
C ILE A 217 -9.49 5.39 -9.41
N LYS A 218 -9.92 4.32 -10.08
CA LYS A 218 -10.73 4.35 -11.31
C LYS A 218 -12.06 3.65 -11.09
N MET A 219 -13.15 4.30 -11.48
CA MET A 219 -14.48 3.70 -11.52
C MET A 219 -15.10 3.88 -12.91
N HIS A 220 -15.64 2.80 -13.47
CA HIS A 220 -16.26 2.79 -14.79
C HIS A 220 -17.59 2.05 -14.78
N GLY A 221 -18.51 2.42 -15.67
CA GLY A 221 -19.79 1.71 -15.82
C GLY A 221 -20.79 1.96 -14.67
N LEU A 222 -20.71 3.11 -14.00
CA LEU A 222 -21.62 3.44 -12.89
C LEU A 222 -22.99 3.89 -13.41
N HIS A 223 -24.08 3.49 -12.75
CA HIS A 223 -25.46 3.85 -13.12
C HIS A 223 -26.15 4.78 -12.09
N GLY A 224 -25.49 5.06 -10.97
CA GLY A 224 -26.02 5.89 -9.88
C GLY A 224 -25.22 5.72 -8.59
N GLY A 225 -25.90 5.84 -7.44
CA GLY A 225 -25.39 5.37 -6.15
C GLY A 225 -24.69 6.41 -5.28
N THR A 226 -24.30 5.97 -4.07
CA THR A 226 -23.52 6.74 -3.09
C THR A 226 -22.06 6.31 -3.15
N ILE A 227 -21.21 7.15 -3.74
CA ILE A 227 -19.78 6.89 -3.88
C ILE A 227 -18.99 7.83 -2.98
N ASN A 228 -18.13 7.27 -2.12
CA ASN A 228 -17.16 7.99 -1.33
C ASN A 228 -15.76 7.50 -1.69
N ALA A 229 -14.95 8.35 -2.32
CA ALA A 229 -13.60 8.01 -2.76
C ALA A 229 -12.58 8.99 -2.19
N SER A 230 -11.50 8.49 -1.59
CA SER A 230 -10.45 9.34 -1.03
C SER A 230 -9.06 8.82 -1.35
N THR A 231 -8.13 9.75 -1.58
CA THR A 231 -6.70 9.45 -1.72
C THR A 231 -5.85 10.59 -1.19
N VAL A 232 -4.53 10.43 -1.07
CA VAL A 232 -3.64 11.53 -0.66
C VAL A 232 -2.94 12.12 -1.88
N SER A 233 -2.17 11.31 -2.60
CA SER A 233 -1.43 11.74 -3.80
C SER A 233 -1.93 11.13 -5.11
N GLY A 234 -2.82 10.15 -5.05
CA GLY A 234 -3.37 9.48 -6.23
C GLY A 234 -4.41 10.31 -6.98
N ASN A 235 -4.62 10.01 -8.25
CA ASN A 235 -5.72 10.58 -9.02
C ASN A 235 -7.02 9.81 -8.76
N LEU A 236 -8.15 10.50 -8.85
CA LEU A 236 -9.48 9.90 -8.82
C LEU A 236 -10.14 10.10 -10.17
N SER A 237 -10.63 9.02 -10.79
CA SER A 237 -11.40 9.08 -12.03
C SER A 237 -12.65 8.22 -11.89
N ALA A 238 -13.83 8.79 -12.13
CA ALA A 238 -15.07 8.01 -12.15
C ALA A 238 -15.95 8.38 -13.36
N SER A 239 -16.63 7.41 -13.93
CA SER A 239 -17.48 7.60 -15.11
C SER A 239 -18.82 6.89 -14.94
N TRP A 240 -19.89 7.65 -15.16
CA TRP A 240 -21.26 7.17 -15.18
C TRP A 240 -21.68 6.90 -16.63
N GLU A 241 -22.30 5.75 -16.85
CA GLU A 241 -22.98 5.41 -18.11
C GLU A 241 -24.41 5.92 -18.13
N ALA A 242 -25.06 5.90 -16.96
CA ALA A 242 -26.39 6.42 -16.75
C ALA A 242 -26.49 7.02 -15.34
N VAL A 243 -27.50 7.85 -15.12
CA VAL A 243 -27.90 8.33 -13.79
C VAL A 243 -29.36 7.95 -13.62
N THR A 244 -29.62 6.67 -13.34
CA THR A 244 -30.97 6.11 -13.23
C THR A 244 -31.61 6.43 -11.88
N GLU A 245 -30.78 6.72 -10.87
CA GLU A 245 -31.18 7.01 -9.50
C GLU A 245 -30.42 8.22 -8.95
N GLN A 246 -30.84 8.69 -7.77
CA GLN A 246 -30.15 9.77 -7.09
C GLN A 246 -28.70 9.37 -6.78
N THR A 247 -27.76 10.16 -7.27
CA THR A 247 -26.33 9.93 -7.11
C THR A 247 -25.76 10.89 -6.07
N ILE A 248 -24.99 10.36 -5.13
CA ILE A 248 -24.27 11.15 -4.12
C ILE A 248 -22.79 10.80 -4.25
N LEU A 249 -21.97 11.77 -4.64
CA LEU A 249 -20.55 11.58 -4.84
C LEU A 249 -19.78 12.48 -3.88
N SER A 250 -18.92 11.87 -3.06
CA SER A 250 -17.93 12.55 -2.23
C SER A 250 -16.54 12.11 -2.65
N ALA A 251 -15.67 13.06 -2.98
CA ALA A 251 -14.32 12.76 -3.41
C ALA A 251 -13.27 13.72 -2.89
N GLU A 252 -12.20 13.17 -2.33
CA GLU A 252 -11.15 13.96 -1.69
C GLU A 252 -9.75 13.49 -2.08
N THR A 253 -8.88 14.45 -2.36
CA THR A 253 -7.45 14.21 -2.54
C THR A 253 -6.63 15.39 -2.02
N VAL A 254 -5.35 15.20 -1.73
CA VAL A 254 -4.48 16.32 -1.36
C VAL A 254 -3.81 16.86 -2.62
N SER A 255 -3.10 15.98 -3.34
CA SER A 255 -2.24 16.39 -4.46
C SER A 255 -2.68 15.86 -5.82
N GLY A 256 -3.56 14.87 -5.85
CA GLY A 256 -4.00 14.27 -7.10
C GLY A 256 -5.12 15.04 -7.78
N SER A 257 -5.34 14.75 -9.06
CA SER A 257 -6.45 15.32 -9.83
C SER A 257 -7.70 14.45 -9.73
N ILE A 258 -8.86 15.10 -9.75
CA ILE A 258 -10.17 14.45 -9.75
C ILE A 258 -10.80 14.65 -11.13
N ARG A 259 -11.28 13.57 -11.76
CA ARG A 259 -11.99 13.62 -13.04
C ARG A 259 -13.28 12.83 -12.96
N PHE A 260 -14.39 13.48 -13.28
CA PHE A 260 -15.68 12.82 -13.34
C PHE A 260 -16.31 13.01 -14.71
N PHE A 261 -16.91 11.94 -15.21
CA PHE A 261 -17.62 11.92 -16.48
C PHE A 261 -19.07 11.53 -16.24
N PHE A 262 -20.00 12.42 -16.56
CA PHE A 262 -21.43 12.21 -16.42
C PHE A 262 -22.13 12.29 -17.78
N PRO A 263 -23.29 11.64 -17.98
CA PRO A 263 -24.16 11.88 -19.13
C PRO A 263 -24.45 13.38 -19.34
N GLU A 264 -24.62 13.83 -20.58
CA GLU A 264 -24.88 15.25 -20.90
C GLU A 264 -26.18 15.79 -20.27
N ASP A 265 -27.15 14.92 -20.05
CA ASP A 265 -28.46 15.22 -19.45
C ASP A 265 -28.46 15.11 -17.92
N ALA A 266 -27.33 14.78 -17.28
CA ALA A 266 -27.20 14.74 -15.84
C ALA A 266 -27.36 16.15 -15.24
N LYS A 267 -28.25 16.28 -14.26
CA LYS A 267 -28.48 17.53 -13.53
C LYS A 267 -27.66 17.52 -12.25
N ILE A 268 -26.64 18.37 -12.18
CA ILE A 268 -25.63 18.29 -11.13
C ILE A 268 -25.71 19.49 -10.19
N ALA A 269 -25.77 19.21 -8.90
CA ALA A 269 -25.63 20.21 -7.83
C ALA A 269 -24.49 19.81 -6.87
N GLY A 270 -24.01 20.78 -6.11
CA GLY A 270 -23.01 20.56 -5.07
C GLY A 270 -21.81 21.52 -5.14
N GLU A 271 -20.70 21.11 -4.54
CA GLU A 271 -19.56 21.97 -4.27
C GLU A 271 -18.24 21.32 -4.69
N ILE A 272 -17.47 22.04 -5.49
CA ILE A 272 -16.15 21.63 -5.95
C ILE A 272 -15.13 22.69 -5.53
N ASN A 273 -14.03 22.29 -4.92
CA ASN A 273 -13.01 23.24 -4.51
C ASN A 273 -11.58 22.70 -4.64
N THR A 274 -10.65 23.58 -5.04
CA THR A 274 -9.21 23.32 -4.98
C THR A 274 -8.44 24.57 -4.62
N LYS A 275 -7.40 24.48 -3.78
CA LYS A 275 -6.65 25.68 -3.36
C LYS A 275 -5.77 26.20 -4.48
N THR A 276 -4.91 25.37 -5.07
CA THR A 276 -3.98 25.81 -6.13
C THR A 276 -4.32 25.28 -7.51
N GLY A 277 -5.10 24.20 -7.62
CA GLY A 277 -5.49 23.60 -8.89
C GLY A 277 -6.47 24.42 -9.73
N ARG A 278 -6.81 23.85 -10.90
CA ARG A 278 -7.83 24.35 -11.84
C ARG A 278 -9.15 23.61 -11.60
N ILE A 279 -10.26 24.32 -11.77
CA ILE A 279 -11.59 23.71 -11.89
C ILE A 279 -12.08 23.91 -13.32
N GLU A 280 -12.53 22.83 -13.95
CA GLU A 280 -13.19 22.85 -15.26
C GLU A 280 -14.46 22.02 -15.15
N ALA A 281 -15.58 22.61 -15.52
CA ALA A 281 -16.89 21.97 -15.43
C ALA A 281 -17.70 22.29 -16.68
N ASP A 282 -18.22 21.25 -17.34
CA ASP A 282 -19.15 21.37 -18.47
C ASP A 282 -20.59 21.67 -18.01
N PHE A 283 -20.84 21.64 -16.69
CA PHE A 283 -22.16 21.78 -16.08
C PHE A 283 -22.38 23.18 -15.46
N PRO A 284 -23.63 23.69 -15.40
CA PRO A 284 -23.94 25.02 -14.90
C PRO A 284 -23.50 25.26 -13.45
N GLY A 285 -22.73 26.33 -13.22
CA GLY A 285 -22.29 26.70 -11.88
C GLY A 285 -21.68 28.10 -11.81
N LYS A 286 -21.33 28.52 -10.59
CA LYS A 286 -20.75 29.84 -10.31
C LYS A 286 -19.56 29.71 -9.39
N TYR A 287 -18.53 30.53 -9.64
CA TYR A 287 -17.44 30.73 -8.69
C TYR A 287 -17.91 31.63 -7.53
N SER A 288 -17.57 31.23 -6.30
CA SER A 288 -17.76 32.08 -5.12
C SER A 288 -16.68 33.17 -5.05
N ASN A 289 -17.07 34.38 -4.67
CA ASN A 289 -16.18 35.56 -4.64
C ASN A 289 -15.04 35.49 -3.60
N LYS A 290 -14.99 34.47 -2.71
CA LYS A 290 -14.07 34.44 -1.55
C LYS A 290 -13.07 33.29 -1.49
N ALA A 291 -13.13 32.32 -2.39
CA ALA A 291 -12.09 31.31 -2.59
C ALA A 291 -12.47 30.50 -3.84
N LYS A 292 -11.55 29.69 -4.38
CA LYS A 292 -11.78 28.79 -5.53
C LYS A 292 -12.77 27.66 -5.19
N PHE A 293 -13.97 28.04 -4.78
CA PHE A 293 -15.15 27.22 -4.61
C PHE A 293 -16.02 27.45 -5.84
N PHE A 294 -16.35 26.36 -6.52
CA PHE A 294 -17.29 26.32 -7.61
C PHE A 294 -18.55 25.62 -7.12
N THR A 295 -19.66 26.35 -7.11
CA THR A 295 -20.96 25.81 -6.70
C THR A 295 -21.76 25.48 -7.94
N LEU A 296 -22.15 24.21 -8.07
CA LEU A 296 -23.05 23.72 -9.10
C LEU A 296 -24.49 24.01 -8.65
N GLN A 297 -25.27 24.66 -9.52
CA GLN A 297 -26.58 25.20 -9.16
C GLN A 297 -27.60 24.81 -10.22
N GLU A 298 -28.09 23.57 -10.13
CA GLU A 298 -29.13 23.06 -11.01
C GLU A 298 -30.38 22.68 -10.20
N GLN A 299 -31.56 23.07 -10.68
CA GLN A 299 -32.83 22.74 -10.06
C GLN A 299 -33.18 21.28 -10.37
N ASP A 300 -33.77 20.58 -9.40
CA ASP A 300 -34.12 19.15 -9.50
C ASP A 300 -32.91 18.26 -9.86
N ALA A 301 -31.74 18.56 -9.27
CA ALA A 301 -30.52 17.80 -9.47
C ALA A 301 -30.67 16.34 -9.05
N ASN A 302 -30.34 15.42 -9.96
CA ASN A 302 -30.26 13.98 -9.69
C ASN A 302 -28.85 13.53 -9.28
N VAL A 303 -27.86 14.41 -9.36
CA VAL A 303 -26.49 14.16 -8.90
C VAL A 303 -26.08 15.23 -7.89
N GLN A 304 -25.63 14.81 -6.71
CA GLN A 304 -24.99 15.66 -5.71
C GLN A 304 -23.49 15.36 -5.66
N VAL A 305 -22.65 16.34 -5.94
CA VAL A 305 -21.18 16.21 -5.99
C VAL A 305 -20.52 17.10 -4.94
N THR A 306 -19.73 16.48 -4.07
CA THR A 306 -18.78 17.17 -3.20
C THR A 306 -17.38 16.70 -3.57
N ALA A 307 -16.55 17.59 -4.12
CA ALA A 307 -15.18 17.25 -4.51
C ALA A 307 -14.17 18.26 -3.99
N SER A 308 -13.10 17.79 -3.38
CA SER A 308 -12.05 18.66 -2.86
C SER A 308 -10.63 18.18 -3.19
N SER A 309 -9.77 19.14 -3.51
CA SER A 309 -8.33 18.93 -3.64
C SER A 309 -7.54 20.07 -2.99
N VAL A 310 -6.29 19.86 -2.58
CA VAL A 310 -5.43 20.98 -2.17
C VAL A 310 -4.71 21.55 -3.38
N SER A 311 -3.99 20.72 -4.12
CA SER A 311 -3.17 21.18 -5.25
C SER A 311 -3.53 20.61 -6.62
N GLY A 312 -4.31 19.53 -6.65
CA GLY A 312 -4.75 18.94 -7.90
C GLY A 312 -5.92 19.67 -8.54
N SER A 313 -6.10 19.40 -9.83
CA SER A 313 -7.18 19.99 -10.62
C SER A 313 -8.40 19.08 -10.59
N ILE A 314 -9.59 19.70 -10.67
CA ILE A 314 -10.86 18.99 -10.65
C ILE A 314 -11.58 19.25 -11.97
N TYR A 315 -11.96 18.18 -12.65
CA TYR A 315 -12.64 18.19 -13.94
C TYR A 315 -13.97 17.47 -13.81
N LEU A 316 -15.05 18.15 -14.19
CA LEU A 316 -16.42 17.62 -14.23
C LEU A 316 -16.92 17.71 -15.68
N LEU A 317 -16.84 16.61 -16.41
CA LEU A 317 -16.96 16.60 -17.87
C LEU A 317 -18.23 15.87 -18.31
N ALA A 318 -18.87 16.38 -19.36
CA ALA A 318 -20.02 15.74 -19.96
C ALA A 318 -19.57 14.67 -20.97
N ARG A 319 -20.22 13.51 -20.95
CA ARG A 319 -19.95 12.36 -21.82
C ARG A 319 -20.69 12.54 -23.15
N GLY A 320 -20.25 13.50 -23.96
CA GLY A 320 -20.60 13.61 -25.38
C GLY A 320 -19.64 12.80 -26.26
N GLU A 321 -19.96 12.62 -27.55
CA GLU A 321 -19.00 12.19 -28.58
C GLU A 321 -17.89 13.25 -28.76
N ARG A 322 -17.05 13.43 -27.75
CA ARG A 322 -15.68 13.84 -27.97
C ARG A 322 -14.88 12.56 -27.99
N SER A 323 -14.69 12.05 -29.20
CA SER A 323 -13.55 11.20 -29.53
C SER A 323 -12.30 11.97 -29.13
N PHE A 324 -11.85 11.80 -27.89
CA PHE A 324 -10.47 12.04 -27.56
C PHE A 324 -9.70 10.95 -28.27
N PHE A 325 -9.32 11.22 -29.52
CA PHE A 325 -8.12 10.60 -30.05
C PHE A 325 -7.03 10.86 -28.99
N PRO A 326 -6.38 9.81 -28.44
CA PRO A 326 -5.13 10.05 -27.76
C PRO A 326 -4.30 10.83 -28.76
N LYS A 327 -3.90 12.05 -28.39
CA LYS A 327 -3.01 12.85 -29.23
C LYS A 327 -1.82 11.94 -29.48
N GLU A 328 -1.67 11.44 -30.71
CA GLU A 328 -0.48 10.69 -31.09
C GLU A 328 0.69 11.57 -30.65
N THR A 329 1.47 11.04 -29.71
CA THR A 329 2.76 11.62 -29.36
C THR A 329 3.46 11.88 -30.69
N PRO A 330 3.83 13.13 -31.01
CA PRO A 330 4.56 13.38 -32.25
C PRO A 330 5.76 12.45 -32.22
N LYS A 331 5.94 11.66 -33.29
CA LYS A 331 7.11 10.81 -33.48
C LYS A 331 8.32 11.64 -33.07
N LYS A 332 8.95 11.22 -31.99
CA LYS A 332 10.16 11.84 -31.48
C LYS A 332 11.17 11.69 -32.60
N ASP A 333 11.55 12.80 -33.24
CA ASP A 333 12.74 12.81 -34.08
C ASP A 333 13.89 12.32 -33.20
N GLU A 334 14.31 11.09 -33.44
CA GLU A 334 15.34 10.38 -32.68
C GLU A 334 16.70 11.08 -32.76
N THR A 335 16.84 12.10 -33.59
CA THR A 335 18.06 12.89 -33.78
C THR A 335 18.29 13.97 -32.71
N LEU A 336 17.25 14.45 -32.00
CA LEU A 336 17.40 15.50 -30.98
C LEU A 336 17.44 14.96 -29.53
N VAL A 337 17.16 13.67 -29.33
CA VAL A 337 17.09 13.05 -27.99
C VAL A 337 18.46 12.57 -27.51
N ASP A 338 19.38 12.27 -28.43
CA ASP A 338 20.72 11.81 -28.07
C ASP A 338 21.65 12.96 -27.66
N GLU A 339 21.42 14.19 -28.11
CA GLU A 339 22.19 15.35 -27.63
C GLU A 339 21.75 15.84 -26.24
N LEU A 340 20.49 15.66 -25.85
CA LEU A 340 19.97 16.12 -24.54
C LEU A 340 20.04 15.07 -23.42
N LYS A 341 20.45 13.83 -23.70
CA LYS A 341 20.65 12.78 -22.67
C LYS A 341 22.04 12.76 -22.06
N SER A 342 23.00 13.52 -22.59
CA SER A 342 24.39 13.43 -22.13
C SER A 342 24.73 14.27 -20.89
N HIS A 343 23.85 15.16 -20.42
CA HIS A 343 24.14 16.05 -19.27
C HIS A 343 22.92 16.31 -18.36
N ARG A 344 22.37 15.27 -17.74
CA ARG A 344 21.66 15.46 -16.45
C ARG A 344 22.51 14.88 -15.32
N PRO A 345 23.05 15.71 -14.41
CA PRO A 345 23.69 15.18 -13.21
C PRO A 345 22.65 14.42 -12.36
N PRO A 346 23.08 13.45 -11.53
CA PRO A 346 22.19 12.76 -10.60
C PRO A 346 21.43 13.79 -9.74
N ALA A 347 20.15 13.53 -9.48
CA ALA A 347 19.30 14.41 -8.68
C ALA A 347 19.97 14.68 -7.33
N SER A 348 20.33 15.93 -7.08
CA SER A 348 20.96 16.32 -5.83
C SER A 348 19.95 16.13 -4.68
N PRO A 349 20.38 15.66 -3.50
CA PRO A 349 19.48 15.47 -2.36
C PRO A 349 18.80 16.80 -1.97
N PRO A 350 17.59 16.77 -1.36
CA PRO A 350 16.78 17.96 -1.08
C PRO A 350 17.48 18.91 -0.12
N ALA A 351 17.22 20.21 -0.23
CA ALA A 351 17.85 21.23 0.62
C ALA A 351 17.25 21.22 2.03
N ALA A 352 15.94 20.96 2.11
CA ALA A 352 15.24 20.75 3.38
C ALA A 352 14.20 19.62 3.26
N ILE A 353 13.91 18.98 4.39
CA ILE A 353 12.92 17.91 4.50
C ILE A 353 12.01 18.21 5.67
N LEU A 354 10.71 18.36 5.42
CA LEU A 354 9.69 18.50 6.46
C LEU A 354 9.05 17.14 6.73
N ASN A 355 9.15 16.69 7.98
CA ASN A 355 8.50 15.51 8.50
C ASN A 355 7.24 15.91 9.29
N LEU A 356 6.10 15.30 8.98
CA LEU A 356 4.85 15.47 9.70
C LEU A 356 4.39 14.12 10.23
N TYR A 357 4.21 13.99 11.55
CA TYR A 357 3.81 12.74 12.21
C TYR A 357 2.87 13.02 13.38
N CYS A 358 2.26 11.98 13.95
CA CYS A 358 1.39 12.13 15.11
C CYS A 358 2.13 11.76 16.41
N TYR A 359 2.09 12.65 17.40
CA TYR A 359 2.52 12.38 18.78
C TYR A 359 1.36 12.69 19.74
N GLU A 360 0.96 11.74 20.59
CA GLU A 360 -0.23 11.86 21.47
C GLU A 360 -1.51 12.37 20.74
N LYS A 361 -1.72 11.94 19.49
CA LYS A 361 -2.82 12.36 18.58
C LYS A 361 -2.73 13.81 18.06
N MET A 362 -1.61 14.50 18.23
CA MET A 362 -1.35 15.84 17.68
C MET A 362 -0.44 15.76 16.47
N LEU A 363 -0.69 16.62 15.48
CA LEU A 363 0.18 16.77 14.33
C LEU A 363 1.48 17.47 14.75
N THR A 364 2.60 16.82 14.50
CA THR A 364 3.91 17.19 14.98
C THR A 364 4.88 17.44 13.82
N PRO A 365 5.55 18.61 13.78
CA PRO A 365 6.56 18.88 12.78
C PRO A 365 7.97 18.42 13.23
N GLY A 366 8.72 17.88 12.29
CA GLY A 366 10.16 17.72 12.34
C GLY A 366 10.78 18.29 11.07
N LEU A 367 11.97 18.86 11.17
CA LEU A 367 12.61 19.56 10.06
C LEU A 367 14.05 19.12 9.93
N LYS A 368 14.49 18.83 8.70
CA LYS A 368 15.88 18.49 8.39
C LYS A 368 16.43 19.48 7.39
N PHE A 369 17.54 20.12 7.69
CA PHE A 369 18.21 21.06 6.80
C PHE A 369 19.56 20.52 6.39
N ARG A 370 19.83 20.49 5.09
CA ARG A 370 21.11 19.99 4.58
C ARG A 370 22.23 20.94 4.96
N LEU A 371 23.25 20.43 5.63
CA LEU A 371 24.46 21.17 5.99
C LEU A 371 25.58 20.99 4.95
N GLY A 372 25.61 19.85 4.25
CA GLY A 372 26.58 19.55 3.20
C GLY A 372 26.62 18.05 2.87
N ALA A 373 26.96 17.71 1.63
CA ALA A 373 26.87 16.34 1.09
C ALA A 373 25.53 15.68 1.46
N ASP A 374 25.58 14.65 2.31
CA ASP A 374 24.45 13.86 2.78
C ASP A 374 24.15 14.08 4.29
N VAL A 375 24.69 15.13 4.90
CA VAL A 375 24.48 15.46 6.32
C VAL A 375 23.39 16.52 6.47
N TYR A 376 22.46 16.25 7.39
CA TYR A 376 21.34 17.14 7.72
C TYR A 376 21.34 17.48 9.21
N ALA A 377 21.16 18.75 9.56
CA ALA A 377 20.72 19.16 10.88
C ALA A 377 19.25 18.80 11.06
N THR A 378 18.85 18.32 12.24
CA THR A 378 17.47 17.93 12.54
C THR A 378 16.91 18.71 13.72
N GLY A 379 15.63 19.09 13.63
CA GLY A 379 14.89 19.74 14.72
C GLY A 379 13.45 19.24 14.77
N ASN A 380 13.03 18.68 15.91
CA ASN A 380 11.68 18.16 16.12
C ASN A 380 11.07 18.80 17.38
N ILE A 381 9.77 19.12 17.34
CA ILE A 381 9.05 19.76 18.45
C ILE A 381 7.84 18.91 18.79
N GLU A 382 7.86 18.19 19.91
CA GLU A 382 6.77 17.34 20.41
C GLU A 382 6.08 18.02 21.60
N TYR A 383 4.75 18.02 21.67
CA TYR A 383 3.99 18.53 22.81
C TYR A 383 3.21 17.39 23.47
N SER A 384 3.43 17.15 24.76
CA SER A 384 2.64 16.19 25.55
C SER A 384 1.51 16.91 26.28
N TYR A 385 0.27 16.52 26.01
CA TYR A 385 -0.89 17.06 26.72
C TYR A 385 -1.00 16.51 28.14
N ARG A 386 -0.55 15.26 28.33
CA ARG A 386 -0.59 14.60 29.63
C ARG A 386 0.38 15.26 30.61
N GLU A 387 1.57 15.59 30.14
CA GLU A 387 2.64 16.17 30.96
C GLU A 387 2.65 17.71 30.91
N ARG A 388 1.89 18.33 29.99
CA ARG A 388 1.88 19.78 29.71
C ARG A 388 3.27 20.33 29.39
N ASP A 389 4.12 19.50 28.80
CA ASP A 389 5.51 19.83 28.50
C ASP A 389 5.77 19.85 26.99
N LEU A 390 6.66 20.75 26.56
CA LEU A 390 7.16 20.85 25.21
C LEU A 390 8.57 20.24 25.14
N THR A 391 8.72 19.21 24.32
CA THR A 391 9.99 18.55 24.07
C THR A 391 10.58 19.03 22.73
N LEU A 392 11.77 19.63 22.78
CA LEU A 392 12.57 19.99 21.63
C LEU A 392 13.70 18.97 21.45
N GLN A 393 13.82 18.39 20.25
CA GLN A 393 14.92 17.50 19.91
C GLN A 393 15.75 18.09 18.78
N LEU A 394 17.04 18.27 19.04
CA LEU A 394 18.00 18.82 18.08
C LEU A 394 19.09 17.80 17.81
N GLY A 395 19.49 17.64 16.56
CA GLY A 395 20.47 16.64 16.19
C GLY A 395 21.04 16.79 14.79
N ALA A 396 21.72 15.76 14.34
CA ALA A 396 22.17 15.62 12.97
C ALA A 396 22.03 14.18 12.50
N VAL A 397 21.71 14.01 11.21
CA VAL A 397 21.61 12.71 10.56
C VAL A 397 22.43 12.68 9.28
N TYR A 398 23.02 11.53 9.01
CA TYR A 398 23.71 11.22 7.76
C TYR A 398 22.83 10.32 6.91
N LEU A 399 22.51 10.77 5.70
CA LEU A 399 21.78 10.00 4.69
C LEU A 399 22.77 9.05 4.02
N PHE A 400 22.52 7.74 4.11
CA PHE A 400 23.40 6.75 3.51
C PHE A 400 23.30 6.83 1.98
N PRO A 401 24.43 6.94 1.27
CA PRO A 401 24.45 6.96 -0.19
C PRO A 401 24.14 5.54 -0.71
N TYR A 402 22.86 5.25 -0.88
CA TYR A 402 22.35 3.98 -1.43
C TYR A 402 21.62 4.26 -2.73
N ASP A 403 21.91 3.48 -3.78
CA ASP A 403 21.39 3.69 -5.13
C ASP A 403 19.98 3.09 -5.27
N SER A 404 19.01 3.69 -4.59
CA SER A 404 17.59 3.40 -4.75
C SER A 404 16.81 4.70 -4.90
N ARG A 405 15.96 4.77 -5.93
CA ARG A 405 15.16 5.96 -6.25
C ARG A 405 14.02 6.22 -5.27
N PHE A 406 13.68 5.26 -4.42
CA PHE A 406 12.47 5.28 -3.61
C PHE A 406 12.71 4.96 -2.13
N LEU A 407 13.87 4.40 -1.77
CA LEU A 407 14.20 4.03 -0.40
C LEU A 407 15.59 4.57 -0.03
N SER A 408 15.64 5.43 0.99
CA SER A 408 16.90 5.96 1.51
C SER A 408 16.96 5.77 3.02
N PHE A 409 18.08 5.26 3.53
CA PHE A 409 18.30 5.10 4.96
C PHE A 409 19.13 6.26 5.50
N TYR A 410 18.93 6.62 6.77
CA TYR A 410 19.78 7.57 7.47
C TYR A 410 19.98 7.15 8.92
N GLY A 411 21.11 7.55 9.47
CA GLY A 411 21.46 7.32 10.87
C GLY A 411 22.05 8.59 11.48
N GLY A 412 21.82 8.80 12.76
CA GLY A 412 22.34 9.98 13.45
C GLY A 412 22.02 9.97 14.92
N GLY A 413 22.04 11.17 15.50
CA GLY A 413 21.75 11.35 16.90
C GLY A 413 21.64 12.81 17.27
N GLY A 414 21.24 13.05 18.50
CA GLY A 414 20.99 14.39 19.00
C GLY A 414 20.79 14.44 20.50
N ALA A 415 20.27 15.56 20.95
CA ALA A 415 19.93 15.82 22.33
C ALA A 415 18.44 16.21 22.43
N GLN A 416 17.79 15.69 23.46
CA GLN A 416 16.42 16.01 23.82
C GLN A 416 16.40 17.02 24.97
N PHE A 417 15.56 18.04 24.84
CA PHE A 417 15.34 19.09 25.82
C PHE A 417 13.85 19.21 26.12
N SER A 418 13.51 19.35 27.38
CA SER A 418 12.16 19.59 27.89
C SER A 418 12.06 21.02 28.43
N THR A 419 10.91 21.66 28.27
CA THR A 419 10.67 22.98 28.88
C THR A 419 10.62 22.93 30.40
N GLU A 420 10.16 21.81 30.98
CA GLU A 420 10.10 21.63 32.43
C GLU A 420 11.43 21.17 33.04
N GLN A 421 12.15 20.25 32.36
CA GLN A 421 13.31 19.56 32.94
C GLN A 421 14.66 19.99 32.33
N GLY A 422 14.66 20.82 31.29
CA GLY A 422 15.88 21.20 30.57
C GLY A 422 16.43 20.04 29.74
N PHE A 423 17.75 19.88 29.70
CA PHE A 423 18.37 18.75 29.00
C PHE A 423 17.94 17.42 29.63
N GLN A 424 17.42 16.49 28.83
CA GLN A 424 16.99 15.17 29.28
C GLN A 424 18.06 14.13 28.99
N CYS A 425 18.22 13.75 27.72
CA CYS A 425 19.18 12.73 27.33
C CYS A 425 19.69 12.91 25.89
N PRO A 426 20.88 12.38 25.57
CA PRO A 426 21.27 12.16 24.19
C PRO A 426 20.48 10.99 23.61
N TYR A 427 20.30 10.96 22.29
CA TYR A 427 19.64 9.86 21.60
C TYR A 427 20.35 9.48 20.29
N ILE A 428 20.17 8.23 19.87
CA ILE A 428 20.49 7.75 18.53
C ILE A 428 19.20 7.66 17.74
N VAL A 429 19.24 7.97 16.45
CA VAL A 429 18.11 7.75 15.55
C VAL A 429 18.56 6.96 14.33
N VAL A 430 17.75 5.98 13.94
CA VAL A 430 17.85 5.29 12.65
C VAL A 430 16.52 5.47 11.94
N GLY A 431 16.57 5.87 10.67
CA GLY A 431 15.35 6.07 9.91
C GLY A 431 15.49 5.70 8.44
N ALA A 432 14.33 5.62 7.80
CA ALA A 432 14.19 5.36 6.38
C ALA A 432 13.19 6.34 5.79
N ASN A 433 13.48 6.86 4.60
CA ASN A 433 12.51 7.54 3.77
C ASN A 433 12.06 6.57 2.68
N PHE A 434 10.75 6.47 2.48
CA PHE A 434 10.14 5.69 1.42
C PHE A 434 9.16 6.58 0.64
N PHE A 435 9.53 7.01 -0.56
CA PHE A 435 8.82 8.07 -1.30
C PHE A 435 8.56 9.33 -0.43
N PHE A 436 7.30 9.61 -0.13
CA PHE A 436 6.82 10.72 0.70
C PHE A 436 6.51 10.27 2.15
N LEU A 437 6.89 9.05 2.53
CA LEU A 437 6.77 8.55 3.90
C LEU A 437 8.15 8.52 4.56
N PHE A 438 8.16 8.63 5.88
CA PHE A 438 9.35 8.35 6.67
C PHE A 438 9.01 7.49 7.88
N TYR A 439 10.01 6.74 8.33
CA TYR A 439 10.00 6.03 9.60
C TYR A 439 11.30 6.37 10.34
N GLU A 440 11.19 6.67 11.63
CA GLU A 440 12.32 6.85 12.55
C GLU A 440 12.13 5.99 13.78
N LEU A 441 13.22 5.35 14.20
CA LEU A 441 13.34 4.69 15.48
C LEU A 441 14.36 5.47 16.31
N VAL A 442 13.87 6.12 17.35
CA VAL A 442 14.65 6.97 18.26
C VAL A 442 14.96 6.15 19.51
N TYR A 443 16.24 6.01 19.81
CA TYR A 443 16.79 5.33 20.96
C TYR A 443 17.37 6.36 21.93
N PRO A 444 16.65 6.72 23.00
CA PRO A 444 17.22 7.49 24.09
C PRO A 444 18.41 6.73 24.69
N TRP A 445 19.54 7.39 24.87
CA TRP A 445 20.72 6.81 25.51
C TRP A 445 20.56 6.89 27.04
N GLU A 446 19.53 6.21 27.54
CA GLU A 446 19.20 6.15 28.96
C GLU A 446 18.60 4.79 29.30
N ILE A 447 19.07 4.16 30.39
CA ILE A 447 18.83 2.75 30.72
C ILE A 447 17.34 2.44 30.98
N ASN A 448 16.54 3.47 31.34
CA ASN A 448 15.14 3.33 31.74
C ASN A 448 14.13 3.90 30.73
N MET A 449 14.55 4.25 29.52
CA MET A 449 13.66 4.77 28.47
C MET A 449 13.47 3.75 27.34
N SER A 450 12.22 3.49 26.97
CA SER A 450 11.93 2.63 25.81
C SER A 450 12.21 3.38 24.49
N PRO A 451 12.61 2.66 23.42
CA PRO A 451 12.70 3.24 22.09
C PRO A 451 11.35 3.80 21.64
N ARG A 452 11.40 4.90 20.90
CA ARG A 452 10.22 5.59 20.36
C ARG A 452 10.22 5.52 18.85
N THR A 453 9.04 5.41 18.25
CA THR A 453 8.86 5.38 16.80
C THR A 453 8.20 6.66 16.33
N ARG A 454 8.65 7.19 15.18
CA ARG A 454 7.92 8.20 14.42
C ARG A 454 7.64 7.66 13.04
N PHE A 455 6.41 7.86 12.61
CA PHE A 455 5.98 7.49 11.28
C PHE A 455 5.05 8.58 10.76
N GLY A 456 5.25 8.96 9.50
CA GLY A 456 4.41 9.98 8.91
C GLY A 456 4.87 10.40 7.52
N LEU A 457 4.46 11.60 7.13
CA LEU A 457 4.71 12.18 5.82
C LEU A 457 6.02 12.95 5.80
N LYS A 458 6.69 12.93 4.66
CA LYS A 458 7.94 13.59 4.34
C LYS A 458 7.72 14.44 3.09
N ILE A 459 8.06 15.71 3.16
CA ILE A 459 7.97 16.67 2.05
C ILE A 459 9.37 17.24 1.80
N ASP A 460 9.87 17.05 0.58
CA ASP A 460 11.18 17.55 0.13
C ASP A 460 11.07 18.97 -0.44
N PHE A 461 11.98 19.86 -0.04
CA PHE A 461 12.08 21.26 -0.47
C PHE A 461 13.46 21.58 -1.06
#